data_AF-A0A434I5K8-F1
#
_entry.id   AF-A0A434I5K8-F1
#
_cell.length_a   1.000
_cell.length_b   1.000
_cell.length_c   1.000
_cell.angle_alpha   90.00
_cell.angle_beta   90.00
_cell.angle_gamma   90.00
#
_symmetry.space_group_name_H-M   'P 1'
#
loop_
_entity.id
_entity.type
_entity.pdbx_description
1 polymer ?
#
loop_
_entity_poly.entity_id
_entity_poly.type
_entity_poly.pdbx_seq_one_letter_code
_entity_poly.pdbx_strand_id
1 'polypeptide(L)' 'MIIVIGSINLDLIAKVDRLPSPGETVGGSAFTTAPGG' A
#
# COMPACT_ATOMS: atom_id res chain seq x y z
N MET A 1 -17.08 18.89 19.47
CA MET A 1 -17.03 17.48 19.02
C MET A 1 -16.97 17.48 17.50
N ILE A 2 -16.04 16.73 16.91
CA ILE A 2 -15.89 16.65 15.45
C ILE A 2 -16.15 15.19 15.05
N ILE A 3 -17.02 14.97 14.08
CA ILE A 3 -17.32 13.65 13.52
C ILE A 3 -16.62 13.55 12.18
N VAL A 4 -15.81 12.50 12.02
CA VAL A 4 -15.16 12.16 10.75
C VAL A 4 -15.83 10.91 10.21
N ILE A 5 -16.44 11.04 9.04
CA ILE A 5 -16.98 9.91 8.26
C ILE A 5 -15.99 9.68 7.13
N GLY A 6 -15.32 8.54 7.16
CA GLY A 6 -14.27 8.18 6.22
C GLY A 6 -14.12 6.66 6.13
N SER A 7 -13.21 6.23 5.27
CA SER A 7 -12.87 4.83 5.09
C SER A 7 -12.09 4.28 6.29
N ILE A 8 -11.84 2.97 6.22
CA ILE A 8 -10.84 2.29 7.03
C ILE A 8 -10.23 1.20 6.16
N ASN A 9 -8.92 1.28 5.95
CA ASN A 9 -8.17 0.32 5.16
C ASN A 9 -7.04 -0.30 5.96
N LEU A 10 -6.55 -1.44 5.48
CA LEU A 10 -5.25 -2.00 5.84
C LEU A 10 -4.33 -1.83 4.64
N ASP A 11 -3.29 -1.02 4.80
CA ASP A 11 -2.33 -0.79 3.75
C ASP A 11 -1.41 -2.00 3.65
N LEU A 12 -1.36 -2.60 2.45
CA LEU A 12 -0.44 -3.68 2.10
C LEU A 12 0.69 -3.08 1.26
N ILE A 13 1.85 -2.88 1.87
CA ILE A 13 2.91 -2.05 1.29
C ILE A 13 4.06 -2.96 0.84
N ALA A 14 4.34 -2.98 -0.46
CA ALA A 14 5.49 -3.67 -1.05
C ALA A 14 6.53 -2.66 -1.54
N LYS A 15 7.79 -2.81 -1.12
CA LYS A 15 8.90 -1.99 -1.61
C LYS A 15 9.54 -2.65 -2.83
N VAL A 16 9.65 -1.90 -3.92
CA VAL A 16 10.27 -2.30 -5.20
C VAL A 16 11.24 -1.20 -5.64
N ASP A 17 12.26 -1.56 -6.44
CA ASP A 17 13.26 -0.59 -6.90
C ASP A 17 12.67 0.44 -7.88
N ARG A 18 11.62 0.05 -8.61
CA ARG A 18 10.81 0.92 -9.47
C ARG A 18 9.39 0.38 -9.62
N LEU A 19 8.49 1.21 -10.11
CA LEU A 19 7.15 0.78 -10.48
C LEU A 19 7.19 -0.22 -11.66
N PRO A 20 6.35 -1.27 -11.64
CA PRO A 20 6.24 -2.22 -12.73
C PRO A 20 5.61 -1.57 -13.97
N SER A 21 6.07 -1.98 -15.16
CA SER A 21 5.36 -1.67 -16.41
C SER A 21 4.15 -2.60 -16.60
N PRO A 22 3.17 -2.26 -17.45
CA PRO A 22 2.04 -3.15 -17.72
C PRO A 22 2.50 -4.55 -18.17
N GLY A 23 1.99 -5.58 -17.50
CA GLY A 23 2.33 -6.99 -17.78
C GLY A 23 3.64 -7.50 -17.14
N GLU A 24 4.38 -6.63 -16.46
CA GLU A 24 5.63 -7.00 -15.80
C GLU A 24 5.40 -7.50 -14.37
N THR A 25 6.20 -8.49 -13.95
CA THR A 25 6.34 -8.89 -12.54
C THR A 25 7.70 -8.42 -12.01
N VAL A 26 7.71 -7.64 -10.93
CA VAL A 26 8.93 -7.13 -10.29
C VAL A 26 9.07 -7.73 -8.90
N GLY A 27 10.28 -8.16 -8.55
CA GLY A 27 10.59 -8.65 -7.21
C GLY A 27 10.59 -7.51 -6.19
N GLY A 28 9.97 -7.73 -5.03
CA GLY A 28 10.01 -6.79 -3.91
C GLY A 28 11.19 -7.06 -2.98
N SER A 29 11.71 -6.00 -2.34
CA SER A 29 12.76 -6.08 -1.32
C SER A 29 12.23 -6.11 0.11
N ALA A 30 10.99 -5.65 0.33
CA ALA A 30 10.32 -5.71 1.63
C ALA A 30 8.79 -5.69 1.47
N PHE A 31 8.11 -6.24 2.48
CA PHE A 31 6.66 -6.20 2.62
C PHE A 31 6.29 -5.83 4.06
N THR A 32 5.34 -4.92 4.23
CA THR A 32 4.83 -4.51 5.56
C THR A 32 3.33 -4.22 5.50
N THR A 33 2.68 -4.30 6.65
CA THR A 33 1.29 -3.89 6.82
C THR A 33 1.19 -2.70 7.78
N ALA A 34 0.22 -1.81 7.56
CA ALA A 34 -0.04 -0.67 8.43
C ALA A 34 -1.54 -0.27 8.42
N PRO A 35 -2.10 0.27 9.50
CA PRO A 35 -3.42 0.88 9.48
C PRO A 35 -3.47 2.03 8.46
N GLY A 36 -4.46 1.99 7.58
CA GLY A 36 -4.69 2.98 6.54
C GLY A 36 -5.93 3.83 6.82
N GLY A 37 -6.26 4.66 5.83
CA GLY A 37 -7.40 5.57 5.86
C GLY A 37 -8.68 4.97 5.32
#